data_AF-A0A392MVW7-F1
#
_entry.id   AF-A0A392MVW7-F1
#
_cell.length_a   1.000
_cell.length_b   1.000
_cell.length_c   1.000
_cell.angle_alpha   90.00
_cell.angle_beta   90.00
_cell.angle_gamma   90.00
#
_symmetry.space_group_name_H-M   'P 1'
#
loop_
_entity.id
_entity.type
_entity.pdbx_description
1 polymer ?
#
loop_
_entity_poly.entity_id
_entity_poly.type
_entity_poly.pdbx_seq_one_letter_code
_entity_poly.pdbx_strand_id
1 'polypeptide(L)'
;YPRSIGGILGKWSMLVLVGDMHRDMRVISLNFLSHARLRTHLLKEVEKHTLLVLSSWKEKSTFAAQDEAKKFTFNLMAEHIMSLQPGKIETEKLKKEYVTFMKGVVSAPLNFPGTAYWKALKSRCTILKFIEGKMEERMKRMKEGNENLEEDDLLNWVLKHSNLSTEQILDLILSLLFAGHETSSVSIALAIYFLPGCPQAIQQLRVSKYNQ
;
A
#
# COMPACT_ATOMS: atom_id res chain seq x y z
N TYR A 1 9.60 -9.58 15.85
CA TYR A 1 8.46 -10.23 15.17
C TYR A 1 8.70 -11.74 15.04
N PRO A 2 7.65 -12.59 14.97
CA PRO A 2 7.81 -14.01 14.67
C PRO A 2 8.61 -14.25 13.38
N ARG A 3 9.42 -15.30 13.31
CA ARG A 3 10.25 -15.64 12.13
C ARG A 3 9.44 -15.75 10.84
N SER A 4 8.16 -16.12 10.95
CA SER A 4 7.21 -16.23 9.85
C SER A 4 7.05 -14.94 9.03
N ILE A 5 7.11 -13.79 9.70
CA ILE A 5 6.94 -12.46 9.08
C ILE A 5 8.10 -12.16 8.13
N GLY A 6 9.33 -12.56 8.49
CA GLY A 6 10.49 -12.37 7.60
C GLY A 6 10.42 -13.24 6.34
N GLY A 7 9.79 -14.41 6.41
CA GLY A 7 9.58 -15.25 5.22
C GLY A 7 8.59 -14.65 4.21
N ILE A 8 7.61 -13.86 4.68
CA ILE A 8 6.58 -13.27 3.81
C ILE A 8 6.89 -11.82 3.43
N LEU A 9 7.30 -10.97 4.36
CA LEU A 9 7.63 -9.58 4.06
C LEU A 9 9.04 -9.42 3.49
N GLY A 10 9.90 -10.42 3.69
CA GLY A 10 11.27 -10.42 3.19
C GLY A 10 12.28 -9.96 4.24
N LYS A 11 13.53 -10.36 4.06
CA LYS A 11 14.62 -10.11 5.02
C LYS A 11 15.02 -8.63 5.07
N TRP A 12 14.72 -7.85 4.02
CA TRP A 12 14.98 -6.42 3.96
C TRP A 12 13.79 -5.55 4.38
N SER A 13 12.69 -6.16 4.84
CA SER A 13 11.57 -5.41 5.41
C SER A 13 11.98 -4.69 6.70
N MET A 14 11.46 -3.48 6.92
CA MET A 14 11.66 -2.72 8.16
C MET A 14 11.19 -3.48 9.42
N LEU A 15 10.29 -4.47 9.31
CA LEU A 15 9.89 -5.28 10.48
C LEU A 15 10.95 -6.33 10.88
N VAL A 16 11.92 -6.60 10.00
CA VAL A 16 12.97 -7.61 10.20
C VAL A 16 14.32 -6.95 10.45
N LEU A 17 14.60 -5.85 9.76
CA LEU A 17 15.88 -5.15 9.87
C LEU A 17 16.09 -4.53 11.26
N VAL A 18 17.37 -4.41 11.63
CA VAL A 18 17.85 -3.75 12.84
C VAL A 18 19.06 -2.87 12.53
N GLY A 19 19.45 -2.01 13.46
CA GLY A 19 20.65 -1.17 13.34
C GLY A 19 20.61 -0.17 12.20
N ASP A 20 21.76 0.08 11.57
CA ASP A 20 21.92 1.09 10.53
C ASP A 20 21.03 0.83 9.31
N MET A 21 20.90 -0.44 8.90
CA MET A 21 20.06 -0.79 7.74
C MET A 21 18.58 -0.47 7.98
N HIS A 22 18.08 -0.70 9.19
CA HIS A 22 16.73 -0.29 9.57
C HIS A 22 16.60 1.25 9.57
N ARG A 23 17.59 1.96 10.13
CA ARG A 23 17.61 3.43 10.14
C ARG A 23 17.52 3.99 8.73
N ASP A 24 18.29 3.45 7.80
CA ASP A 24 18.35 3.95 6.42
C ASP A 24 17.02 3.73 5.68
N MET A 25 16.43 2.53 5.79
CA MET A 25 15.09 2.24 5.24
C MET A 25 14.00 3.13 5.84
N ARG A 26 14.08 3.40 7.14
CA ARG A 26 13.16 4.32 7.83
C ARG A 26 13.30 5.75 7.32
N VAL A 27 14.53 6.24 7.12
CA VAL A 27 14.79 7.58 6.60
C VAL A 27 14.21 7.73 5.19
N ILE A 28 14.43 6.75 4.31
CA ILE A 28 13.83 6.74 2.96
C ILE A 28 12.30 6.85 3.04
N SER A 29 11.67 6.05 3.90
CA SER A 29 10.22 6.05 4.09
C SER A 29 9.70 7.40 4.62
N LEU A 30 10.41 8.02 5.56
CA LEU A 30 10.05 9.32 6.13
C LEU A 30 10.25 10.47 5.13
N ASN A 31 11.28 10.41 4.29
CA ASN A 31 11.51 11.42 3.25
C ASN A 31 10.39 11.38 2.21
N PHE A 32 9.98 10.17 1.82
CA PHE A 32 8.86 9.97 0.89
C PHE A 32 7.52 10.45 1.47
N LEU A 33 7.31 10.25 2.78
CA LEU A 33 6.16 10.73 3.54
C LEU A 33 6.44 12.07 4.26
N SER A 34 7.32 12.90 3.69
CA SER A 34 7.69 14.16 4.33
C SER A 34 6.50 15.09 4.48
N HIS A 35 6.55 15.97 5.48
CA HIS A 35 5.49 16.95 5.74
C HIS A 35 5.17 17.82 4.51
N ALA A 36 6.19 18.20 3.72
CA ALA A 36 5.99 18.94 2.49
C ALA A 36 5.15 18.15 1.48
N ARG A 37 5.54 16.90 1.17
CA ARG A 37 4.83 16.04 0.22
C ARG A 37 3.44 15.64 0.71
N LEU A 38 3.28 15.44 2.03
CA LEU A 38 1.99 15.21 2.67
C LEU A 38 0.99 16.33 2.38
N ARG A 39 1.41 17.59 2.55
CA ARG A 39 0.52 18.75 2.38
C ARG A 39 0.22 19.08 0.92
N THR A 40 1.17 18.88 0.01
CA THR A 40 1.01 19.35 -1.39
C THR A 40 0.46 18.28 -2.32
N HIS A 41 0.88 17.03 -2.15
CA HIS A 41 0.58 15.93 -3.07
C HIS A 41 -0.37 14.90 -2.41
N LEU A 42 0.04 14.31 -1.28
CA LEU A 42 -0.70 13.18 -0.68
C LEU A 42 -2.13 13.57 -0.28
N LEU A 43 -2.34 14.78 0.24
CA LEU A 43 -3.67 15.22 0.66
C LEU A 43 -4.68 15.27 -0.51
N LYS A 44 -4.25 15.78 -1.67
CA LYS A 44 -5.09 15.86 -2.87
C LYS A 44 -5.43 14.47 -3.41
N GLU A 45 -4.45 13.58 -3.40
CA GLU A 45 -4.66 12.20 -3.85
C GLU A 45 -5.55 11.42 -2.87
N VAL A 46 -5.38 11.61 -1.55
CA VAL A 46 -6.29 11.04 -0.54
C VAL A 46 -7.73 11.46 -0.81
N GLU A 47 -7.98 12.74 -1.08
CA GLU A 47 -9.31 13.24 -1.42
C GLU A 47 -9.83 12.63 -2.74
N LYS A 48 -9.03 12.68 -3.81
CA LYS A 48 -9.37 12.09 -5.12
C LYS A 48 -9.76 10.61 -5.00
N HIS A 49 -8.96 9.80 -4.32
CA HIS A 49 -9.26 8.39 -4.12
C HIS A 49 -10.47 8.16 -3.20
N THR A 50 -10.66 9.02 -2.20
CA THR A 50 -11.85 8.96 -1.32
C THR A 50 -13.12 9.19 -2.13
N LEU A 51 -13.15 10.27 -2.94
CA LEU A 51 -14.28 10.60 -3.80
C LEU A 51 -14.53 9.53 -4.87
N LEU A 52 -13.47 8.95 -5.44
CA LEU A 52 -13.59 7.85 -6.41
C LEU A 52 -14.32 6.64 -5.81
N VAL A 53 -14.05 6.31 -4.56
CA VAL A 53 -14.71 5.19 -3.87
C VAL A 53 -16.15 5.56 -3.49
N LEU A 54 -16.34 6.70 -2.81
CA LEU A 54 -17.66 7.14 -2.33
C LEU A 54 -18.66 7.38 -3.48
N SER A 55 -18.22 7.93 -4.61
CA SER A 55 -19.07 8.15 -5.79
C SER A 55 -19.56 6.86 -6.45
N SER A 56 -18.89 5.73 -6.19
CA SER A 56 -19.31 4.42 -6.69
C SER A 56 -20.41 3.77 -5.82
N TRP A 57 -20.67 4.31 -4.64
CA TRP A 57 -21.69 3.79 -3.73
C TRP A 57 -23.09 4.14 -4.23
N LYS A 58 -23.98 3.15 -4.22
CA LYS A 58 -25.39 3.34 -4.59
C LYS A 58 -26.24 3.44 -3.33
N GLU A 59 -27.11 4.44 -3.29
CA GLU A 59 -28.09 4.56 -2.21
C GLU A 59 -28.97 3.31 -2.14
N LYS A 60 -29.37 2.93 -0.91
CA LYS A 60 -30.23 1.77 -0.63
C LYS A 60 -29.66 0.43 -1.11
N SER A 61 -28.34 0.35 -1.35
CA SER A 61 -27.62 -0.89 -1.62
C SER A 61 -26.88 -1.37 -0.38
N THR A 62 -26.88 -2.68 -0.14
CA THR A 62 -26.03 -3.30 0.88
C THR A 62 -24.68 -3.65 0.27
N PHE A 63 -23.59 -3.35 0.98
CA PHE A 63 -22.23 -3.69 0.59
C PHE A 63 -21.34 -3.81 1.83
N ALA A 64 -20.16 -4.44 1.68
CA ALA A 64 -19.20 -4.57 2.77
C ALA A 64 -18.32 -3.31 2.88
N ALA A 65 -18.54 -2.49 3.92
CA ALA A 65 -17.72 -1.29 4.17
C ALA A 65 -16.23 -1.60 4.33
N GLN A 66 -15.89 -2.78 4.85
CA GLN A 66 -14.50 -3.25 4.96
C GLN A 66 -13.84 -3.42 3.58
N ASP A 67 -14.57 -3.95 2.59
CA ASP A 67 -14.05 -4.15 1.25
C ASP A 67 -13.84 -2.81 0.53
N GLU A 68 -14.74 -1.85 0.74
CA GLU A 68 -14.59 -0.49 0.20
C GLU A 68 -13.42 0.26 0.85
N ALA A 69 -13.21 0.13 2.16
CA ALA A 69 -12.03 0.69 2.85
C ALA A 69 -10.72 0.05 2.35
N LYS A 70 -10.72 -1.26 2.09
CA LYS A 70 -9.60 -1.97 1.47
C LYS A 70 -9.34 -1.48 0.04
N LYS A 71 -10.38 -1.35 -0.76
CA LYS A 71 -10.29 -0.80 -2.13
C LYS A 71 -9.69 0.60 -2.14
N PHE A 72 -10.18 1.49 -1.27
CA PHE A 72 -9.65 2.84 -1.12
C PHE A 72 -8.14 2.85 -0.81
N THR A 73 -7.75 2.18 0.28
CA THR A 73 -6.36 2.22 0.76
C THR A 73 -5.39 1.49 -0.16
N PHE A 74 -5.79 0.37 -0.77
CA PHE A 74 -4.96 -0.33 -1.74
C PHE A 74 -4.68 0.56 -2.94
N ASN A 75 -5.73 1.15 -3.52
CA ASN A 75 -5.62 2.03 -4.68
C ASN A 75 -4.73 3.24 -4.39
N LEU A 76 -4.95 3.89 -3.25
CA LEU A 76 -4.13 5.01 -2.80
C LEU A 76 -2.65 4.61 -2.69
N MET A 77 -2.34 3.52 -2.00
CA MET A 77 -0.96 3.09 -1.82
C MET A 77 -0.31 2.61 -3.12
N ALA A 78 -1.05 1.92 -3.99
CA ALA A 78 -0.56 1.44 -5.27
C ALA A 78 -0.21 2.60 -6.22
N GLU A 79 -1.00 3.68 -6.22
CA GLU A 79 -0.72 4.90 -6.97
C GLU A 79 0.52 5.61 -6.41
N HIS A 80 0.63 5.75 -5.09
CA HIS A 80 1.79 6.42 -4.48
C HIS A 80 3.09 5.63 -4.52
N ILE A 81 3.05 4.30 -4.54
CA ILE A 81 4.27 3.49 -4.51
C ILE A 81 4.75 3.16 -5.92
N MET A 82 3.84 2.97 -6.87
CA MET A 82 4.15 2.45 -8.21
C MET A 82 3.37 3.12 -9.36
N SER A 83 2.70 4.26 -9.13
CA SER A 83 1.87 4.97 -10.11
C SER A 83 0.80 4.07 -10.76
N LEU A 84 0.26 3.12 -9.99
CA LEU A 84 -0.76 2.18 -10.48
C LEU A 84 -2.16 2.79 -10.37
N GLN A 85 -2.80 3.00 -11.52
CA GLN A 85 -4.13 3.58 -11.58
C GLN A 85 -5.22 2.59 -11.14
N PRO A 86 -6.23 3.03 -10.35
CA PRO A 86 -7.38 2.21 -9.99
C PRO A 86 -8.13 1.66 -11.21
N GLY A 87 -8.63 0.42 -11.11
CA GLY A 87 -9.45 -0.20 -12.16
C GLY A 87 -8.68 -0.71 -13.39
N LYS A 88 -7.39 -0.40 -13.53
CA LYS A 88 -6.54 -1.05 -14.54
C LYS A 88 -6.34 -2.53 -14.19
N ILE A 89 -6.20 -3.35 -15.24
CA ILE A 89 -6.07 -4.82 -15.10
C ILE A 89 -4.86 -5.20 -14.24
N GLU A 90 -3.73 -4.49 -14.38
CA GLU A 90 -2.53 -4.72 -13.58
C GLU A 90 -2.78 -4.48 -12.08
N THR A 91 -3.42 -3.35 -11.73
CA THR A 91 -3.75 -2.97 -10.35
C THR A 91 -4.70 -3.97 -9.71
N GLU A 92 -5.74 -4.40 -10.45
CA GLU A 92 -6.72 -5.37 -9.95
C GLU A 92 -6.13 -6.77 -9.77
N LYS A 93 -5.21 -7.19 -10.66
CA LYS A 93 -4.47 -8.46 -10.49
C LYS A 93 -3.55 -8.39 -9.27
N LEU A 94 -2.81 -7.30 -9.12
CA LEU A 94 -1.93 -7.09 -7.97
C LEU A 94 -2.72 -7.14 -6.65
N LYS A 95 -3.87 -6.46 -6.59
CA LYS A 95 -4.76 -6.47 -5.42
C LYS A 95 -5.18 -7.89 -5.01
N LYS A 96 -5.53 -8.73 -5.99
CA LYS A 96 -5.92 -10.13 -5.73
C LYS A 96 -4.77 -10.96 -5.15
N GLU A 97 -3.55 -10.77 -5.65
CA GLU A 97 -2.36 -11.42 -5.08
C GLU A 97 -2.10 -10.95 -3.65
N TYR A 98 -2.26 -9.65 -3.38
CA TYR A 98 -2.11 -9.09 -2.03
C TYR A 98 -3.10 -9.69 -1.04
N VAL A 99 -4.36 -9.92 -1.42
CA VAL A 99 -5.33 -10.59 -0.52
C VAL A 99 -4.85 -11.98 -0.11
N THR A 100 -4.25 -12.73 -1.02
CA THR A 100 -3.72 -14.08 -0.73
C THR A 100 -2.45 -14.00 0.12
N PHE A 101 -1.55 -13.08 -0.21
CA PHE A 101 -0.35 -12.76 0.56
C PHE A 101 -0.68 -12.42 2.01
N MET A 102 -1.67 -11.56 2.23
CA MET A 102 -2.10 -11.09 3.54
C MET A 102 -2.61 -12.20 4.46
N LYS A 103 -3.37 -13.14 3.90
CA LYS A 103 -3.83 -14.32 4.65
C LYS A 103 -2.67 -15.14 5.20
N GLY A 104 -1.52 -15.16 4.52
CA GLY A 104 -0.33 -15.84 5.01
C GLY A 104 0.34 -15.14 6.20
N VAL A 105 0.41 -13.81 6.19
CA VAL A 105 1.07 -13.01 7.23
C VAL A 105 0.45 -13.27 8.60
N VAL A 106 -0.87 -13.42 8.65
CA VAL A 106 -1.64 -13.66 9.89
C VAL A 106 -1.89 -15.14 10.17
N SER A 107 -1.35 -16.06 9.37
CA SER A 107 -1.54 -17.52 9.52
C SER A 107 -0.38 -18.21 10.23
N ALA A 108 -0.59 -19.45 10.67
CA ALA A 108 0.47 -20.30 11.16
C ALA A 108 1.52 -20.57 10.05
N PRO A 109 2.83 -20.52 10.35
CA PRO A 109 3.89 -20.61 9.35
C PRO A 109 4.21 -22.03 8.90
N LEU A 110 3.21 -22.71 8.37
CA LEU A 110 3.33 -24.07 7.86
C LEU A 110 3.56 -24.03 6.35
N ASN A 111 4.77 -24.31 5.89
CA ASN A 111 5.09 -24.35 4.46
C ASN A 111 4.67 -25.69 3.83
N PHE A 112 3.38 -26.01 3.89
CA PHE A 112 2.80 -27.22 3.31
C PHE A 112 1.80 -26.88 2.20
N PRO A 113 1.77 -27.60 1.07
CA PRO A 113 0.85 -27.32 -0.02
C PRO A 113 -0.61 -27.17 0.45
N GLY A 114 -1.29 -26.12 -0.03
CA GLY A 114 -2.68 -25.84 0.31
C GLY A 114 -2.88 -24.91 1.52
N THR A 115 -1.90 -24.79 2.42
CA THR A 115 -1.95 -23.87 3.57
C THR A 115 -1.93 -22.40 3.15
N ALA A 116 -2.41 -21.51 4.02
CA ALA A 116 -2.37 -20.07 3.79
C ALA A 116 -0.94 -19.53 3.67
N TYR A 117 -0.01 -20.01 4.50
CA TYR A 117 1.39 -19.61 4.46
C TYR A 117 2.06 -20.02 3.14
N TRP A 118 1.88 -21.27 2.68
CA TRP A 118 2.41 -21.72 1.39
C TRP A 118 1.87 -20.91 0.21
N LYS A 119 0.56 -20.64 0.19
CA LYS A 119 -0.07 -19.80 -0.85
C LYS A 119 0.49 -18.37 -0.85
N ALA A 120 0.68 -17.79 0.33
CA ALA A 120 1.25 -16.45 0.46
C ALA A 120 2.71 -16.36 -0.02
N LEU A 121 3.52 -17.39 0.18
CA LEU A 121 4.87 -17.44 -0.41
C LEU A 121 4.82 -17.43 -1.95
N LYS A 122 3.84 -18.10 -2.56
CA LYS A 122 3.63 -18.05 -4.01
C LYS A 122 3.17 -16.67 -4.47
N SER A 123 2.19 -16.08 -3.80
CA SER A 123 1.75 -14.70 -4.10
C SER A 123 2.88 -13.68 -3.90
N ARG A 124 3.72 -13.84 -2.88
CA ARG A 124 4.94 -13.03 -2.70
C ARG A 124 5.82 -13.09 -3.95
N CYS A 125 6.14 -14.29 -4.46
CA CYS A 125 6.93 -14.41 -5.68
C CYS A 125 6.28 -13.71 -6.89
N THR A 126 4.95 -13.85 -7.06
CA THR A 126 4.22 -13.17 -8.13
C THR A 126 4.28 -11.65 -7.99
N ILE A 127 4.09 -11.14 -6.79
CA ILE A 127 4.15 -9.69 -6.50
C ILE A 127 5.55 -9.15 -6.73
N LEU A 128 6.61 -9.82 -6.25
CA LEU A 128 7.99 -9.38 -6.44
C LEU A 128 8.35 -9.30 -7.93
N LYS A 129 7.95 -10.29 -8.74
CA LYS A 129 8.14 -10.26 -10.20
C LYS A 129 7.40 -9.10 -10.86
N PHE A 130 6.20 -8.79 -10.39
CA PHE A 130 5.45 -7.63 -10.88
C PHE A 130 6.19 -6.33 -10.58
N ILE A 131 6.63 -6.14 -9.33
CA ILE A 131 7.38 -4.93 -8.91
C ILE A 131 8.69 -4.82 -9.70
N GLU A 132 9.41 -5.94 -9.86
CA GLU A 132 10.65 -6.01 -10.63
C GLU A 132 10.44 -5.61 -12.08
N GLY A 133 9.36 -6.07 -12.73
CA GLY A 133 8.98 -5.63 -14.07
C GLY A 133 8.76 -4.11 -14.17
N LYS A 134 8.02 -3.51 -13.22
CA LYS A 134 7.82 -2.04 -13.18
C LYS A 134 9.16 -1.30 -12.98
N MET A 135 10.05 -1.86 -12.16
CA MET A 135 11.38 -1.31 -11.92
C MET A 135 12.24 -1.35 -13.19
N GLU A 136 12.29 -2.49 -13.88
CA GLU A 136 13.04 -2.66 -15.14
C GLU A 136 12.53 -1.72 -16.24
N GLU A 137 11.20 -1.59 -16.39
CA GLU A 137 10.57 -0.66 -17.32
C GLU A 137 11.04 0.78 -17.09
N ARG A 138 11.14 1.20 -15.82
CA ARG A 138 11.61 2.56 -15.45
C ARG A 138 13.08 2.75 -15.71
N MET A 139 13.90 1.79 -15.29
CA MET A 139 15.34 1.83 -15.54
C MET A 139 15.66 1.90 -17.03
N LYS A 140 14.88 1.20 -17.87
CA LYS A 140 15.00 1.29 -19.33
C LYS A 140 14.67 2.69 -19.85
N ARG A 141 13.54 3.28 -19.43
CA ARG A 141 13.15 4.64 -19.82
C ARG A 141 14.16 5.71 -19.41
N MET A 142 14.72 5.61 -18.21
CA MET A 142 15.79 6.50 -17.73
C MET A 142 17.03 6.44 -18.62
N LYS A 143 17.46 5.23 -19.00
CA LYS A 143 18.61 5.04 -19.91
C LYS A 143 18.36 5.61 -21.32
N GLU A 144 17.11 5.57 -21.77
CA GLU A 144 16.70 6.09 -23.08
C GLU A 144 16.43 7.61 -23.07
N GLY A 145 16.55 8.27 -21.91
CA GLY A 145 16.23 9.70 -21.76
C GLY A 145 14.73 10.02 -21.85
N ASN A 146 13.87 9.00 -21.83
CA ASN A 146 12.41 9.10 -21.96
C ASN A 146 11.73 8.97 -20.59
N GLU A 147 12.23 9.70 -19.59
CA GLU A 147 11.66 9.66 -18.24
C GLU A 147 10.25 10.23 -18.22
N ASN A 148 9.33 9.52 -17.57
CA ASN A 148 7.99 10.05 -17.34
C ASN A 148 8.01 10.96 -16.10
N LEU A 149 7.87 12.27 -16.32
CA LEU A 149 7.82 13.27 -15.26
C LEU A 149 6.57 13.14 -14.37
N GLU A 150 5.56 12.38 -14.79
CA GLU A 150 4.35 12.11 -13.99
C GLU A 150 4.55 10.99 -12.95
N GLU A 151 5.65 10.22 -13.01
CA GLU A 151 5.96 9.16 -12.03
C GLU A 151 6.59 9.74 -10.76
N ASP A 152 5.88 10.59 -10.02
CA ASP A 152 6.30 11.08 -8.67
C ASP A 152 5.88 10.09 -7.57
N ASP A 153 6.45 8.89 -7.60
CA ASP A 153 6.13 7.80 -6.68
C ASP A 153 7.37 7.27 -5.94
N LEU A 154 7.16 6.35 -4.99
CA LEU A 154 8.26 5.83 -4.17
C LEU A 154 9.26 5.05 -4.99
N LEU A 155 8.81 4.19 -5.89
CA LEU A 155 9.70 3.34 -6.70
C LEU A 155 10.62 4.20 -7.58
N ASN A 156 10.12 5.27 -8.20
CA ASN A 156 10.96 6.20 -8.96
C ASN A 156 11.91 6.97 -8.02
N TRP A 157 11.42 7.42 -6.86
CA TRP A 157 12.24 8.15 -5.90
C TRP A 157 13.44 7.32 -5.42
N VAL A 158 13.23 6.04 -5.05
CA VAL A 158 14.31 5.18 -4.54
C VAL A 158 15.30 4.80 -5.64
N LEU A 159 14.86 4.65 -6.89
CA LEU A 159 15.75 4.40 -8.03
C LEU A 159 16.71 5.58 -8.29
N LYS A 160 16.27 6.81 -8.00
CA LYS A 160 17.08 8.03 -8.24
C LYS A 160 17.91 8.48 -7.05
N HIS A 161 17.42 8.26 -5.83
CA HIS A 161 17.96 8.91 -4.61
C HIS A 161 18.50 7.92 -3.58
N SER A 162 18.57 6.63 -3.90
CA SER A 162 19.11 5.61 -3.00
C SER A 162 20.08 4.68 -3.70
N ASN A 163 20.97 4.05 -2.92
CA ASN A 163 21.88 3.00 -3.39
C ASN A 163 21.39 1.61 -2.97
N LEU A 164 20.07 1.44 -2.80
CA LEU A 164 19.48 0.16 -2.45
C LEU A 164 19.67 -0.84 -3.60
N SER A 165 20.02 -2.08 -3.25
CA SER A 165 19.99 -3.20 -4.19
C SER A 165 18.56 -3.50 -4.65
N THR A 166 18.43 -4.19 -5.79
CA THR A 166 17.13 -4.66 -6.29
C THR A 166 16.32 -5.37 -5.21
N GLU A 167 16.90 -6.35 -4.51
CA GLU A 167 16.20 -7.12 -3.48
C GLU A 167 15.69 -6.25 -2.33
N GLN A 168 16.44 -5.20 -1.96
CA GLN A 168 16.06 -4.23 -0.95
C GLN A 168 14.91 -3.32 -1.42
N ILE A 169 14.94 -2.86 -2.67
CA ILE A 169 13.85 -2.06 -3.26
C ILE A 169 12.56 -2.90 -3.29
N LEU A 170 12.62 -4.14 -3.78
CA LEU A 170 11.44 -4.99 -3.89
C LEU A 170 10.78 -5.23 -2.50
N ASP A 171 11.57 -5.54 -1.48
CA ASP A 171 11.08 -5.72 -0.11
C ASP A 171 10.53 -4.41 0.51
N LEU A 172 11.14 -3.27 0.21
CA LEU A 172 10.66 -1.96 0.67
C LEU A 172 9.29 -1.62 0.06
N ILE A 173 9.15 -1.73 -1.26
CA ILE A 173 7.90 -1.46 -1.98
C ILE A 173 6.79 -2.41 -1.49
N LEU A 174 7.07 -3.71 -1.40
CA LEU A 174 6.12 -4.71 -0.91
C LEU A 174 5.67 -4.39 0.53
N SER A 175 6.62 -4.10 1.42
CA SER A 175 6.31 -3.89 2.84
C SER A 175 5.58 -2.58 3.12
N LEU A 176 5.85 -1.51 2.36
CA LEU A 176 5.11 -0.25 2.49
C LEU A 176 3.70 -0.34 1.91
N LEU A 177 3.52 -1.04 0.78
CA LEU A 177 2.18 -1.29 0.23
C LEU A 177 1.34 -2.11 1.22
N PHE A 178 1.94 -3.13 1.84
CA PHE A 178 1.34 -3.88 2.96
C PHE A 178 0.94 -2.96 4.12
N ALA A 179 1.88 -2.15 4.62
CA ALA A 179 1.69 -1.38 5.84
C ALA A 179 0.59 -0.31 5.68
N GLY A 180 0.60 0.42 4.57
CA GLY A 180 -0.38 1.49 4.32
C GLY A 180 -1.79 0.95 4.02
N HIS A 181 -1.90 -0.21 3.39
CA HIS A 181 -3.17 -0.82 3.03
C HIS A 181 -3.92 -1.39 4.25
N GLU A 182 -3.28 -2.27 5.02
CA GLU A 182 -3.97 -3.07 6.03
C GLU A 182 -4.35 -2.25 7.27
N THR A 183 -3.44 -1.41 7.75
CA THR A 183 -3.67 -0.62 8.97
C THR A 183 -4.77 0.41 8.76
N SER A 184 -4.70 1.17 7.66
CA SER A 184 -5.65 2.23 7.33
C SER A 184 -7.03 1.67 6.99
N SER A 185 -7.12 0.55 6.26
CA SER A 185 -8.41 -0.02 5.86
C SER A 185 -9.19 -0.51 7.08
N VAL A 186 -8.54 -1.19 8.02
CA VAL A 186 -9.15 -1.63 9.27
C VAL A 186 -9.57 -0.42 10.11
N SER A 187 -8.74 0.62 10.20
CA SER A 187 -9.07 1.84 10.95
C SER A 187 -10.32 2.54 10.40
N ILE A 188 -10.43 2.67 9.08
CA ILE A 188 -11.60 3.25 8.41
C ILE A 188 -12.84 2.38 8.63
N ALA A 189 -12.72 1.06 8.48
CA ALA A 189 -13.82 0.14 8.70
C ALA A 189 -14.33 0.20 10.15
N LEU A 190 -13.43 0.29 11.13
CA LEU A 190 -13.78 0.47 12.54
C LEU A 190 -14.46 1.81 12.80
N ALA A 191 -13.99 2.90 12.18
CA ALA A 191 -14.67 4.19 12.27
C ALA A 191 -16.11 4.11 11.72
N ILE A 192 -16.30 3.49 10.56
CA ILE A 192 -17.64 3.27 9.98
C ILE A 192 -18.50 2.38 10.87
N TYR A 193 -17.91 1.40 11.56
CA TYR A 193 -18.61 0.53 12.49
C TYR A 193 -19.05 1.25 13.77
N PHE A 194 -18.18 2.06 14.38
CA PHE A 194 -18.47 2.72 15.66
C PHE A 194 -19.32 3.99 15.54
N LEU A 195 -19.17 4.77 14.46
CA LEU A 195 -19.86 6.06 14.31
C LEU A 195 -21.40 5.95 14.40
N PRO A 196 -22.08 4.97 13.78
CA PRO A 196 -23.53 4.81 13.93
C PRO A 196 -23.98 4.59 15.38
N GLY A 197 -23.13 4.01 16.22
CA GLY A 197 -23.37 3.83 17.65
C GLY A 197 -23.17 5.09 18.49
N CYS A 198 -22.67 6.19 17.89
CA CYS A 198 -22.44 7.47 18.58
C CYS A 198 -22.98 8.66 17.75
N PRO A 199 -24.30 8.93 17.80
CA PRO A 199 -24.93 10.00 17.03
C PRO A 199 -24.36 11.41 17.32
N GLN A 200 -23.94 11.66 18.56
CA GLN A 200 -23.32 12.94 18.95
C GLN A 200 -22.01 13.18 18.20
N ALA A 201 -21.18 12.14 18.02
CA ALA A 201 -19.94 12.25 17.26
C ALA A 201 -20.23 12.53 15.77
N ILE A 202 -21.21 11.86 15.17
CA ILE A 202 -21.63 12.14 13.78
C ILE A 202 -22.08 13.61 13.63
N GLN A 203 -22.88 14.12 14.57
CA GLN A 203 -23.38 15.49 14.51
C GLN A 203 -22.23 16.51 14.56
N GLN A 204 -21.28 16.31 15.48
CA GLN A 204 -20.10 17.17 15.60
C GLN A 204 -19.24 17.14 14.33
N LEU A 205 -18.99 15.94 13.77
CA LEU A 205 -18.22 15.77 12.53
C LEU A 205 -18.90 16.42 11.32
N ARG A 206 -20.22 16.48 11.27
CA ARG A 206 -20.96 17.19 10.21
C ARG A 206 -20.78 18.70 10.36
N VAL A 207 -20.96 19.25 11.56
CA VAL A 207 -20.83 20.71 11.80
C VAL A 207 -19.42 21.19 11.54
N SER A 208 -18.39 20.44 11.95
CA SER A 208 -16.99 20.82 11.73
C SER A 208 -16.61 20.92 10.24
N LYS A 209 -17.28 20.18 9.36
CA LYS A 209 -17.06 20.28 7.90
C LYS A 209 -17.63 21.56 7.28
N TYR A 210 -18.60 22.21 7.91
CA TYR A 210 -19.19 23.46 7.39
C TYR A 210 -18.43 24.72 7.83
N ASN A 211 -17.53 24.60 8.80
CA ASN A 211 -16.78 25.73 9.39
C ASN A 211 -15.30 25.81 8.91
N GLN A 212 -14.93 25.02 7.90
CA GLN A 212 -13.65 25.10 7.18
C GLN A 212 -13.92 25.52 5.73
#